data_AF-A0A660WC45-F1
#
_entry.id   AF-A0A660WC45-F1
#
_cell.length_a   1.000
_cell.length_b   1.000
_cell.length_c   1.000
_cell.angle_alpha   90.00
_cell.angle_beta   90.00
_cell.angle_gamma   90.00
#
_symmetry.space_group_name_H-M   'P 1'
#
loop_
_entity.id
_entity.type
_entity.pdbx_description
1 polymer ?
#
loop_
_entity_poly.entity_id
_entity_poly.type
_entity_poly.pdbx_seq_one_letter_code
_entity_poly.pdbx_strand_id
1 'polypeptide(L)'
;MQNRRRKHNAKFKAKVALAAIKGGKTITELASEFEVHPSQINKWKKQLLDSSMKAFTSRSERDQKYREQLTDRLYQQIGQLKVELDWLKKNLDLTIEQKRMAIERDNLKIPLSRQCELLGLGRSSLYYRRRRRAYRIDRLQGRTRRPAANQAGINGR
;
A
#
# COMPACT_ATOMS: atom_id res chain seq x y z
N MET A 1 15.63 42.87 6.11
CA MET A 1 16.47 41.66 5.99
C MET A 1 15.78 40.50 6.69
N GLN A 2 15.41 39.44 5.97
CA GLN A 2 14.74 38.27 6.57
C GLN A 2 15.74 37.44 7.38
N ASN A 3 15.68 37.54 8.70
CA ASN A 3 16.52 36.75 9.60
C ASN A 3 16.06 35.28 9.58
N ARG A 4 16.67 34.45 8.72
CA ARG A 4 16.43 33.00 8.72
C ARG A 4 16.91 32.44 10.06
N ARG A 5 15.95 32.11 10.93
CA ARG A 5 16.19 31.42 12.20
C ARG A 5 16.99 30.13 11.93
N ARG A 6 18.26 30.08 12.35
CA ARG A 6 19.06 28.86 12.35
C ARG A 6 18.33 27.78 13.17
N LYS A 7 17.99 26.66 12.52
CA LYS A 7 17.35 25.52 13.18
C LYS A 7 18.44 24.61 13.76
N HIS A 8 18.56 24.56 15.08
CA HIS A 8 19.47 23.64 15.75
C HIS A 8 18.81 22.25 15.97
N ASN A 9 19.57 21.17 15.72
CA ASN A 9 19.14 19.80 15.98
C ASN A 9 19.06 19.52 17.51
N ALA A 10 18.23 18.56 17.92
CA ALA A 10 18.01 18.17 19.31
C ALA A 10 19.31 17.80 20.04
N LYS A 11 20.21 17.05 19.40
CA LYS A 11 21.52 16.68 19.99
C LYS A 11 22.37 17.91 20.35
N PHE A 12 22.36 18.92 19.49
CA PHE A 12 23.09 20.16 19.72
C PHE A 12 22.49 20.96 20.88
N LYS A 13 21.16 21.11 20.90
CA LYS A 13 20.45 21.80 22.00
C LYS A 13 20.71 21.13 23.35
N ALA A 14 20.69 19.79 23.40
CA ALA A 14 20.98 19.03 24.60
C ALA A 14 22.42 19.21 25.08
N LYS A 15 23.41 19.19 24.16
CA LYS A 15 24.82 19.43 24.48
C LYS A 15 25.04 20.81 25.11
N VAL A 16 24.48 21.85 24.51
CA VAL A 16 24.59 23.24 25.00
C VAL A 16 23.88 23.42 26.34
N ALA A 17 22.67 22.88 26.48
CA ALA A 17 21.93 22.92 27.73
C ALA A 17 22.68 22.20 28.87
N LEU A 18 23.28 21.03 28.59
CA LEU A 18 24.06 20.28 29.58
C LEU A 18 25.30 21.05 30.03
N ALA A 19 26.02 21.69 29.10
CA ALA A 19 27.16 22.56 29.43
C ALA A 19 26.74 23.74 30.33
N ALA A 20 25.58 24.35 30.04
CA ALA A 20 25.01 25.43 30.85
C ALA A 20 24.49 24.97 32.23
N ILE A 21 24.18 23.68 32.42
CA ILE A 21 23.82 23.09 33.71
C ILE A 21 25.08 22.76 34.51
N LYS A 22 26.12 22.22 33.86
CA LYS A 22 27.39 21.84 34.51
C LYS A 22 28.10 23.03 35.17
N GLY A 23 27.86 24.25 34.68
CA GLY A 23 28.29 25.49 35.35
C GLY A 23 29.78 25.81 35.23
N GLY A 24 30.57 25.03 34.47
CA GLY A 24 32.00 25.28 34.29
C GLY A 24 32.35 26.45 33.35
N LYS A 25 31.36 27.00 32.64
CA LYS A 25 31.48 28.20 31.78
C LYS A 25 30.26 29.08 31.98
N THR A 26 30.43 30.40 31.87
CA THR A 26 29.31 31.35 31.93
C THR A 26 28.42 31.22 30.69
N ILE A 27 27.16 31.66 30.78
CA ILE A 27 26.24 31.64 29.63
C ILE A 27 26.78 32.48 28.47
N THR A 28 27.48 33.57 28.79
CA THR A 28 28.17 34.45 27.84
C THR A 28 29.33 33.76 27.13
N GLU A 29 30.15 32.99 27.85
CA GLU A 29 31.22 32.18 27.23
C GLU A 29 30.66 31.07 26.34
N LEU A 30 29.60 30.40 26.79
CA LEU A 30 28.91 29.37 26.00
C LEU A 30 28.24 29.97 24.76
N ALA A 31 27.73 31.20 24.85
CA ALA A 31 27.16 31.91 23.71
C ALA A 31 28.21 32.19 22.63
N SER A 32 29.42 32.59 23.03
CA SER A 32 30.55 32.79 22.13
C SER A 32 31.08 31.47 21.56
N GLU A 33 31.23 30.43 22.38
CA GLU A 33 31.78 29.13 21.97
C GLU A 33 30.85 28.38 21.00
N PHE A 34 29.54 28.39 21.27
CA PHE A 34 28.57 27.66 20.47
C PHE A 34 27.88 28.53 19.40
N GLU A 35 28.25 29.81 19.28
CA GLU A 35 27.62 30.81 18.41
C GLU A 35 26.09 30.88 18.57
N VAL A 36 25.62 30.86 19.81
CA VAL A 36 24.19 30.79 20.16
C VAL A 36 23.84 31.96 21.06
N HIS A 37 22.70 32.59 20.83
CA HIS A 37 22.28 33.71 21.66
C HIS A 37 22.02 33.27 23.13
N PRO A 38 22.47 34.02 24.16
CA PRO A 38 22.29 33.67 25.58
C PRO A 38 20.86 33.28 25.98
N SER A 39 19.86 33.95 25.40
CA SER A 39 18.44 33.63 25.66
C SER A 39 18.03 32.22 25.16
N GLN A 40 18.64 31.72 24.09
CA GLN A 40 18.39 30.36 23.58
C GLN A 40 19.02 29.31 24.49
N ILE A 41 20.22 29.59 25.02
CA ILE A 41 20.91 28.72 25.98
C ILE A 41 20.06 28.57 27.24
N ASN A 42 19.57 29.69 27.80
CA ASN A 42 18.67 29.68 28.95
C ASN A 42 17.38 28.90 28.69
N LYS A 43 16.79 29.08 27.50
CA LYS A 43 15.60 28.33 27.08
C LYS A 43 15.88 26.82 27.04
N TRP A 44 16.98 26.40 26.44
CA TRP A 44 17.32 24.97 26.33
C TRP A 44 17.70 24.37 27.69
N LYS A 45 18.39 25.12 28.55
CA LYS A 45 18.66 24.73 29.94
C LYS A 45 17.36 24.44 30.70
N LYS A 46 16.40 25.37 30.65
CA LYS A 46 15.09 25.18 31.29
C LYS A 46 14.34 23.99 30.69
N GLN A 47 14.30 23.87 29.36
CA GLN A 47 13.66 22.74 28.69
C GLN A 47 14.27 21.40 29.08
N LEU A 48 15.59 21.32 29.21
CA LEU A 48 16.27 20.09 29.59
C LEU A 48 15.93 19.68 31.03
N LEU A 49 15.94 20.63 31.98
CA LEU A 49 15.52 20.39 33.38
C LEU A 49 14.06 19.96 33.49
N ASP A 50 13.15 20.64 32.76
CA ASP A 50 11.73 20.27 32.74
C ASP A 50 11.52 18.88 32.14
N SER A 51 12.29 18.54 31.10
CA SER A 51 12.22 17.24 30.44
C SER A 51 12.83 16.11 31.27
N SER A 52 13.90 16.38 32.04
CA SER A 52 14.52 15.37 32.91
C SER A 52 13.57 15.01 34.04
N MET A 53 12.90 15.99 34.66
CA MET A 53 11.85 15.72 35.65
C MET A 53 10.74 14.85 35.06
N LYS A 54 10.29 15.14 33.83
CA LYS A 54 9.29 14.32 33.14
C LYS A 54 9.79 12.92 32.80
N ALA A 55 11.07 12.76 32.47
CA ALA A 55 11.69 11.47 32.19
C ALA A 55 11.71 10.55 33.41
N PHE A 56 11.80 11.12 34.62
CA PHE A 56 11.69 10.37 35.88
C PHE A 56 10.25 10.17 36.37
N THR A 57 9.25 10.82 35.74
CA THR A 57 7.83 10.57 36.06
C THR A 57 7.25 9.46 35.17
N SER A 58 6.37 8.64 35.75
CA SER A 58 5.70 7.43 35.19
C SER A 58 4.92 7.59 33.87
N ARG A 59 5.06 8.73 33.19
CA ARG A 59 4.47 8.97 31.86
C ARG A 59 5.07 8.04 30.80
N SER A 60 6.37 7.72 30.90
CA SER A 60 7.01 6.75 30.00
C SER A 60 6.38 5.36 30.12
N GLU A 61 6.03 4.92 31.33
CA GLU A 61 5.40 3.61 31.56
C GLU A 61 3.94 3.56 31.08
N ARG A 62 3.18 4.65 31.26
CA ARG A 62 1.81 4.74 30.73
C ARG A 62 1.78 4.75 29.21
N ASP A 63 2.66 5.52 28.59
CA ASP A 63 2.78 5.58 27.13
C ASP A 63 3.24 4.22 26.57
N GLN A 64 4.14 3.53 27.28
CA GLN A 64 4.58 2.19 26.93
C GLN A 64 3.45 1.15 27.05
N LYS A 65 2.72 1.13 28.17
CA LYS A 65 1.55 0.26 28.36
C LYS A 65 0.46 0.51 27.31
N TYR A 66 0.22 1.77 26.95
CA TYR A 66 -0.73 2.09 25.89
C TYR A 66 -0.27 1.54 24.53
N ARG A 67 1.02 1.67 24.21
CA ARG A 67 1.59 1.12 22.98
C ARG A 67 1.49 -0.40 22.94
N GLU A 68 1.77 -1.07 24.05
CA GLU A 68 1.63 -2.53 24.18
C GLU A 68 0.17 -2.96 23.96
N GLN A 69 -0.78 -2.35 24.67
CA GLN A 69 -2.21 -2.65 24.49
C GLN A 69 -2.70 -2.40 23.07
N LEU A 70 -2.24 -1.32 22.43
CA LEU A 70 -2.59 -1.06 21.03
C LEU A 70 -1.99 -2.11 20.10
N THR A 71 -0.75 -2.51 20.35
CA THR A 71 -0.04 -3.54 19.58
C THR A 71 -0.77 -4.88 19.69
N ASP A 72 -1.16 -5.28 20.88
CA ASP A 72 -1.91 -6.52 21.13
C ASP A 72 -3.26 -6.52 20.40
N ARG A 73 -4.00 -5.41 20.47
CA ARG A 73 -5.28 -5.26 19.76
C ARG A 73 -5.10 -5.36 18.25
N LEU A 74 -4.08 -4.72 17.69
CA LEU A 74 -3.79 -4.79 16.26
C LEU A 74 -3.44 -6.22 15.83
N TYR A 75 -2.61 -6.93 16.61
CA TYR A 75 -2.31 -8.33 16.31
C TYR A 75 -3.54 -9.22 16.37
N GLN A 76 -4.43 -9.00 17.35
CA GLN A 76 -5.68 -9.73 17.47
C GLN A 76 -6.59 -9.49 16.25
N GLN A 77 -6.71 -8.24 15.79
CA GLN A 77 -7.46 -7.89 14.58
C GLN A 77 -6.86 -8.51 13.32
N ILE A 78 -5.53 -8.46 13.15
CA ILE A 78 -4.84 -9.11 12.03
C ILE A 78 -5.11 -10.62 12.04
N GLY A 79 -5.06 -11.25 13.22
CA GLY A 79 -5.35 -12.68 13.40
C GLY A 79 -6.78 -13.03 13.01
N GLN A 80 -7.76 -12.27 13.50
CA GLN A 80 -9.18 -12.44 13.15
C GLN A 80 -9.40 -12.30 11.65
N LEU A 81 -8.90 -11.21 11.03
CA LEU A 81 -9.03 -10.96 9.60
C LEU A 81 -8.40 -12.07 8.77
N LYS A 82 -7.26 -12.62 9.20
CA LYS A 82 -6.62 -13.75 8.50
C LYS A 82 -7.52 -14.99 8.51
N VAL A 83 -8.09 -15.36 9.67
CA VAL A 83 -8.98 -16.53 9.78
C VAL A 83 -10.25 -16.34 8.96
N GLU A 84 -10.88 -15.17 9.02
CA GLU A 84 -12.07 -14.85 8.24
C GLU A 84 -11.79 -14.88 6.73
N LEU A 85 -10.67 -14.32 6.29
CA LEU A 85 -10.24 -14.33 4.89
C LEU A 85 -9.97 -15.77 4.41
N ASP A 86 -9.26 -16.58 5.21
CA ASP A 86 -8.98 -17.98 4.87
C ASP A 86 -10.26 -18.81 4.84
N TRP A 87 -11.23 -18.54 5.72
CA TRP A 87 -12.55 -19.16 5.68
C TRP A 87 -13.32 -18.78 4.41
N LEU A 88 -13.36 -17.48 4.06
CA LEU A 88 -14.00 -17.02 2.82
C LEU A 88 -13.37 -17.66 1.58
N LYS A 89 -12.04 -17.68 1.48
CA LYS A 89 -11.32 -18.32 0.36
C LYS A 89 -11.67 -19.79 0.18
N LYS A 90 -11.89 -20.52 1.27
CA LYS A 90 -12.27 -21.95 1.23
C LYS A 90 -13.70 -22.16 0.77
N ASN A 91 -14.62 -21.27 1.16
CA ASN A 91 -16.05 -21.43 0.90
C ASN A 91 -16.54 -20.73 -0.38
N LEU A 92 -15.73 -19.87 -0.98
CA LEU A 92 -16.02 -19.26 -2.28
C LEU A 92 -15.79 -20.27 -3.41
N ASP A 93 -16.88 -20.91 -3.85
CA ASP A 93 -16.87 -21.77 -5.05
C ASP A 93 -16.92 -20.93 -6.33
N LEU A 94 -15.78 -20.33 -6.67
CA LEU A 94 -15.60 -19.53 -7.89
C LEU A 94 -14.95 -20.35 -8.99
N THR A 95 -15.56 -20.34 -10.17
CA THR A 95 -14.97 -20.90 -11.39
C THR A 95 -13.68 -20.16 -11.78
N ILE A 96 -12.82 -20.84 -12.55
CA ILE A 96 -11.56 -20.24 -13.05
C ILE A 96 -11.81 -18.96 -13.85
N GLU A 97 -12.89 -18.89 -14.61
CA GLU A 97 -13.24 -17.70 -15.40
C GLU A 97 -13.69 -16.54 -14.50
N GLN A 98 -14.50 -16.79 -13.48
CA GLN A 98 -14.88 -15.76 -12.50
C GLN A 98 -13.66 -15.21 -11.76
N LYS A 99 -12.73 -16.08 -11.35
CA LYS A 99 -11.46 -15.67 -10.74
C LYS A 99 -10.63 -14.80 -11.70
N ARG A 100 -10.60 -15.12 -13.00
CA ARG A 100 -9.89 -14.31 -14.00
C ARG A 100 -10.53 -12.93 -14.20
N MET A 101 -11.85 -12.84 -14.16
CA MET A 101 -12.58 -11.58 -14.28
C MET A 101 -12.34 -10.64 -13.09
N ALA A 102 -12.03 -11.19 -11.92
CA ALA A 102 -11.69 -10.42 -10.72
C ALA A 102 -10.27 -9.82 -10.73
N ILE A 103 -9.47 -10.07 -11.77
CA ILE A 103 -8.10 -9.53 -11.86
C ILE A 103 -8.15 -8.06 -12.28
N GLU A 104 -7.62 -7.20 -11.43
CA GLU A 104 -7.53 -5.75 -11.65
C GLU A 104 -6.16 -5.39 -12.23
N ARG A 105 -6.09 -5.17 -13.54
CA ARG A 105 -4.82 -4.89 -14.24
C ARG A 105 -4.15 -3.58 -13.84
N ASP A 106 -4.94 -2.60 -13.42
CA ASP A 106 -4.48 -1.25 -13.08
C ASP A 106 -4.31 -1.03 -11.57
N ASN A 107 -4.33 -2.10 -10.76
CA ASN A 107 -4.17 -1.99 -9.32
C ASN A 107 -2.71 -1.75 -8.92
N LEU A 108 -2.42 -0.53 -8.43
CA LEU A 108 -1.08 -0.09 -8.01
C LEU A 108 -0.63 -0.66 -6.66
N LYS A 109 -1.55 -1.17 -5.83
CA LYS A 109 -1.24 -1.68 -4.48
C LYS A 109 -0.89 -3.16 -4.49
N ILE A 110 -1.54 -3.93 -5.35
CA ILE A 110 -1.37 -5.38 -5.42
C ILE A 110 -0.95 -5.76 -6.85
N PRO A 111 0.30 -6.20 -7.06
CA PRO A 111 0.75 -6.55 -8.39
C PRO A 111 -0.01 -7.76 -8.93
N LEU A 112 -0.12 -7.87 -10.27
CA LEU A 112 -0.83 -8.95 -10.96
C LEU A 112 -0.41 -10.36 -10.50
N SER A 113 0.89 -10.55 -10.23
CA SER A 113 1.42 -11.82 -9.71
C SER A 113 0.80 -12.20 -8.37
N ARG A 114 0.62 -11.23 -7.47
CA ARG A 114 0.03 -11.42 -6.14
C ARG A 114 -1.48 -11.60 -6.23
N GLN A 115 -2.15 -10.90 -7.14
CA GLN A 115 -3.58 -11.12 -7.38
C GLN A 115 -3.86 -12.55 -7.87
N CYS A 116 -3.07 -13.06 -8.83
CA CYS A 116 -3.18 -14.44 -9.27
C CYS A 116 -2.98 -15.43 -8.12
N GLU A 117 -1.95 -15.22 -7.28
CA GLU A 117 -1.69 -16.06 -6.11
C GLU A 117 -2.86 -16.03 -5.10
N LEU A 118 -3.40 -14.85 -4.79
CA LEU A 118 -4.52 -14.68 -3.86
C LEU A 118 -5.80 -15.36 -4.33
N LEU A 119 -6.01 -15.43 -5.64
CA LEU A 119 -7.16 -16.10 -6.27
C LEU A 119 -6.91 -17.60 -6.53
N GLY A 120 -5.70 -18.10 -6.26
CA GLY A 120 -5.32 -19.49 -6.54
C GLY A 120 -5.17 -19.80 -8.04
N LEU A 121 -4.84 -18.79 -8.85
CA LEU A 121 -4.61 -18.91 -10.29
C LEU A 121 -3.11 -18.98 -10.61
N GLY A 122 -2.74 -19.87 -11.53
CA GLY A 122 -1.39 -19.84 -12.11
C GLY A 122 -1.18 -18.57 -12.95
N ARG A 123 0.05 -18.03 -12.98
CA ARG A 123 0.37 -16.81 -13.78
C ARG A 123 0.07 -16.97 -15.27
N SER A 124 0.14 -18.19 -15.79
CA SER A 124 -0.24 -18.55 -17.17
C SER A 124 -1.71 -18.26 -17.49
N SER A 125 -2.57 -18.15 -16.48
CA SER A 125 -3.99 -17.82 -16.64
C SER A 125 -4.22 -16.45 -17.30
N LEU A 126 -3.29 -15.51 -17.13
CA LEU A 126 -3.36 -14.17 -17.74
C LEU A 126 -3.22 -14.20 -19.27
N TYR A 127 -2.58 -15.23 -19.81
CA TYR A 127 -2.31 -15.40 -21.24
C TYR A 127 -3.35 -16.28 -21.94
N TYR A 128 -4.20 -16.97 -21.19
CA TYR A 128 -5.23 -17.83 -21.77
C TYR A 128 -6.32 -16.97 -22.40
N ARG A 129 -6.41 -17.00 -23.74
CA ARG A 129 -7.52 -16.44 -24.50
C ARG A 129 -8.30 -17.62 -25.08
N ARG A 130 -9.53 -17.84 -24.61
CA ARG A 130 -10.39 -18.94 -25.07
C ARG A 130 -10.51 -18.86 -26.60
N ARG A 131 -9.91 -19.80 -27.32
CA ARG A 131 -10.02 -19.89 -28.78
C ARG A 131 -11.47 -20.23 -29.07
N ARG A 132 -12.29 -19.24 -29.46
CA ARG A 132 -13.67 -19.49 -29.92
C ARG A 132 -13.57 -20.53 -31.02
N ARG A 133 -14.02 -21.75 -30.75
CA ARG A 133 -14.20 -22.78 -31.78
C ARG A 133 -15.31 -22.23 -32.67
N ALA A 134 -14.95 -21.57 -33.76
CA ALA A 134 -15.90 -21.19 -34.79
C ALA A 134 -16.46 -22.50 -35.33
N TYR A 135 -17.67 -22.88 -34.90
CA TYR A 135 -18.42 -23.90 -35.62
C TYR A 135 -18.68 -23.33 -37.01
N ARG A 136 -18.01 -23.92 -37.99
CA ARG A 136 -18.18 -23.66 -39.42
C ARG A 136 -19.60 -24.10 -39.79
N ILE A 137 -20.58 -23.21 -39.68
CA ILE A 137 -21.88 -23.36 -40.33
C ILE A 137 -21.67 -22.96 -41.79
N ASP A 138 -21.00 -23.83 -42.54
CA ASP A 138 -20.75 -23.59 -43.96
C ASP A 138 -20.97 -24.90 -44.71
N ARG A 139 -22.24 -25.33 -44.74
CA ARG A 139 -22.68 -26.42 -45.60
C ARG A 139 -24.18 -26.36 -45.94
N LEU A 140 -24.74 -25.20 -46.28
CA LEU A 140 -26.08 -25.12 -46.88
C LEU A 140 -26.26 -23.92 -47.85
N GLN A 141 -25.24 -23.49 -48.58
CA GLN A 141 -25.46 -22.63 -49.77
C GLN A 141 -24.54 -23.06 -50.91
N GLY A 142 -25.09 -23.84 -51.85
CA GLY A 142 -24.32 -24.34 -52.99
C GLY A 142 -25.05 -25.31 -53.92
N ARG A 143 -26.37 -25.18 -54.11
CA ARG A 143 -27.09 -25.77 -55.24
C ARG A 143 -28.19 -24.82 -55.73
N THR A 144 -27.79 -23.86 -56.56
CA THR A 144 -28.69 -23.19 -57.50
C THR A 144 -28.02 -23.13 -58.87
N ARG A 145 -28.41 -24.05 -59.77
CA ARG A 145 -28.44 -23.85 -61.22
C ARG A 145 -29.71 -24.54 -61.75
N ARG A 146 -30.79 -23.74 -61.84
CA ARG A 146 -31.51 -23.30 -63.06
C ARG A 146 -32.54 -24.31 -63.58
N PRO A 147 -33.84 -23.95 -63.64
CA PRO A 147 -34.82 -24.67 -64.46
C PRO A 147 -34.70 -24.17 -65.92
N ALA A 148 -34.65 -25.09 -66.87
CA ALA A 148 -34.81 -24.77 -68.30
C ALA A 148 -36.08 -25.44 -68.82
N ALA A 149 -37.02 -24.56 -69.20
CA ALA A 149 -38.22 -24.69 -70.01
C ALA A 149 -38.58 -26.07 -70.59
N ASN A 150 -39.80 -26.48 -70.27
CA ASN A 150 -40.62 -27.40 -71.04
C ASN A 150 -41.36 -26.57 -72.12
N GLN A 151 -41.16 -26.89 -73.41
CA GLN A 151 -42.08 -26.51 -74.48
C GLN A 151 -42.38 -27.77 -75.29
N ALA A 152 -43.66 -28.13 -75.29
CA ALA A 152 -44.22 -29.21 -76.08
C ALA A 152 -44.61 -28.72 -77.47
N GLY A 153 -44.30 -29.55 -78.49
CA GLY A 153 -45.11 -29.78 -79.69
C GLY A 153 -44.92 -28.83 -80.89
N ILE A 154 -44.53 -29.37 -82.05
CA ILE A 154 -45.45 -29.69 -83.17
C ILE A 154 -44.69 -30.25 -84.40
N ASN A 155 -45.16 -31.43 -84.85
CA ASN A 155 -45.22 -32.09 -86.18
C ASN A 155 -44.01 -32.55 -87.01
N GLY A 156 -44.10 -33.82 -87.45
CA GLY A 156 -44.01 -34.13 -88.89
C GLY A 156 -43.40 -35.48 -89.33
N ARG A 157 -44.14 -36.59 -89.21
CA ARG A 157 -44.49 -37.57 -90.27
C ARG A 157 -45.04 -38.87 -89.69
#